data_AF-A0A9E0GQ62-F1
#
_entry.id   AF-A0A9E0GQ62-F1
#
_cell.length_a   1.000
_cell.length_b   1.000
_cell.length_c   1.000
_cell.angle_alpha   90.00
_cell.angle_beta   90.00
_cell.angle_gamma   90.00
#
_symmetry.space_group_name_H-M   'P 1'
#
loop_
_entity.id
_entity.type
_entity.pdbx_description
1 polymer ?
#
loop_
_entity_poly.entity_id
_entity_poly.type
_entity_poly.pdbx_seq_one_letter_code
_entity_poly.pdbx_strand_id
1 'polypeptide(L)'
;MDILSIAITVFLVMETLNICVLYFYPNSSLGNGVGVFRAYEESKSNPEAHALINYLVNWVAGTKLIFVALLIVILATGSATTKLLAVVALILSILSFFWRLFPAIRKMDRGGWIAPKGYSRTLGVMIACFVGGFTAALAMFLVMNPGA
;
A
#
# COMPACT_ATOMS: atom_id res chain seq x y z
N MET A 1 14.20 -12.34 15.58
CA MET A 1 13.31 -11.25 15.11
C MET A 1 12.06 -11.29 15.97
N ASP A 2 11.65 -10.16 16.52
CA ASP A 2 10.37 -10.04 17.22
C ASP A 2 9.19 -9.99 16.24
N ILE A 3 7.97 -10.10 16.77
CA ILE A 3 6.74 -10.15 15.97
C ILE A 3 6.50 -8.87 15.15
N LEU A 4 6.95 -7.70 15.63
CA LEU A 4 6.85 -6.44 14.89
C LEU A 4 7.83 -6.45 13.72
N SER A 5 9.05 -6.91 13.93
CA SER A 5 10.02 -7.11 12.85
C SER A 5 9.51 -8.07 11.78
N ILE A 6 8.82 -9.16 12.15
CA ILE A 6 8.19 -10.07 11.18
C ILE A 6 7.11 -9.35 10.38
N ALA A 7 6.19 -8.65 11.06
CA ALA A 7 5.10 -7.93 10.41
C ALA A 7 5.61 -6.84 9.45
N ILE A 8 6.60 -6.04 9.88
CA ILE A 8 7.24 -5.02 9.04
C ILE A 8 7.94 -5.68 7.85
N THR A 9 8.61 -6.82 8.03
CA THR A 9 9.32 -7.52 6.94
C THR A 9 8.35 -8.04 5.88
N VAL A 10 7.22 -8.65 6.29
CA VAL A 10 6.19 -9.10 5.35
C VAL A 10 5.64 -7.92 4.56
N PHE A 11 5.35 -6.80 5.23
CA PHE A 11 4.87 -5.60 4.56
C PHE A 11 5.91 -4.99 3.62
N LEU A 12 7.18 -4.98 4.01
CA LEU A 12 8.30 -4.53 3.20
C LEU A 12 8.36 -5.30 1.88
N VAL A 13 8.32 -6.64 1.94
CA VAL A 13 8.35 -7.49 0.74
C VAL A 13 7.15 -7.19 -0.17
N MET A 14 5.95 -7.09 0.40
CA MET A 14 4.74 -6.77 -0.35
C MET A 14 4.84 -5.40 -1.04
N GLU A 15 5.33 -4.38 -0.34
CA GLU A 15 5.49 -3.04 -0.89
C GLU A 15 6.58 -2.97 -1.96
N THR A 16 7.68 -3.71 -1.81
CA THR A 16 8.68 -3.86 -2.87
C THR A 16 8.08 -4.48 -4.13
N LEU A 17 7.28 -5.54 -4.01
CA LEU A 17 6.58 -6.14 -5.15
C LEU A 17 5.60 -5.15 -5.80
N ASN A 18 4.88 -4.36 -5.01
CA ASN A 18 4.01 -3.31 -5.53
C ASN A 18 4.79 -2.24 -6.32
N ILE A 19 5.96 -1.84 -5.85
CA ILE A 19 6.86 -0.92 -6.58
C ILE A 19 7.30 -1.53 -7.91
N CYS A 20 7.69 -2.80 -7.92
CA CYS A 20 8.07 -3.51 -9.14
C CYS A 20 6.93 -3.52 -10.17
N VAL A 21 5.69 -3.77 -9.73
CA VAL A 21 4.52 -3.71 -10.63
C VAL A 21 4.35 -2.30 -11.20
N LEU A 22 4.44 -1.25 -10.38
CA LEU A 22 4.23 0.13 -10.83
C LEU A 22 5.29 0.58 -11.85
N TYR A 23 6.56 0.23 -11.65
CA TYR A 23 7.64 0.63 -12.57
C TYR A 23 7.72 -0.22 -13.83
N PHE A 24 7.63 -1.54 -13.69
CA PHE A 24 7.96 -2.44 -14.79
C PHE A 24 6.71 -3.01 -15.50
N TYR A 25 5.58 -3.07 -14.81
CA TYR A 25 4.35 -3.66 -15.34
C TYR A 25 3.09 -2.83 -14.99
N PRO A 26 3.05 -1.51 -15.28
CA PRO A 26 1.95 -0.65 -14.86
C PRO A 26 0.59 -1.05 -15.48
N ASN A 27 0.61 -1.67 -16.67
CA ASN A 27 -0.57 -2.23 -17.34
C ASN A 27 -1.15 -3.48 -16.64
N SER A 28 -0.47 -4.03 -15.63
CA SER A 28 -0.94 -5.20 -14.91
C SER A 28 -2.21 -4.88 -14.10
N SER A 29 -3.10 -5.86 -14.01
CA SER A 29 -4.24 -5.85 -13.07
C SER A 29 -3.92 -6.50 -11.71
N LEU A 30 -2.68 -6.96 -11.53
CA LEU A 30 -2.20 -7.51 -10.27
C LEU A 30 -1.70 -6.41 -9.32
N GLY A 31 -1.84 -6.64 -8.02
CA GLY A 31 -1.35 -5.73 -6.98
C GLY A 31 -1.88 -4.30 -7.16
N ASN A 32 -0.98 -3.32 -7.07
CA ASN A 32 -1.31 -1.91 -7.25
C ASN A 32 -1.15 -1.41 -8.70
N GLY A 33 -1.10 -2.30 -9.69
CA GLY A 33 -1.05 -1.92 -11.10
C GLY A 33 -2.27 -1.08 -11.51
N VAL A 34 -2.06 -0.16 -12.47
CA VAL A 34 -3.13 0.73 -12.94
C VAL A 34 -3.98 0.11 -14.05
N GLY A 35 -3.67 -1.11 -14.49
CA GLY A 35 -4.42 -1.86 -15.50
C GLY A 35 -5.88 -2.17 -15.13
N VAL A 36 -6.25 -2.04 -13.85
CA VAL A 36 -7.65 -2.14 -13.42
C VAL A 36 -8.48 -0.91 -13.77
N PHE A 37 -7.85 0.25 -14.05
CA PHE A 37 -8.55 1.50 -14.35
C PHE A 37 -8.72 1.65 -15.86
N ARG A 38 -9.96 1.70 -16.35
CA ARG A 38 -10.25 1.90 -17.79
C ARG A 38 -9.69 3.22 -18.31
N ALA A 39 -9.72 4.25 -17.47
CA ALA A 39 -9.15 5.56 -17.79
C ALA A 39 -7.64 5.50 -18.11
N TYR A 40 -6.90 4.51 -17.58
CA TYR A 40 -5.51 4.32 -17.95
C TYR A 40 -5.37 3.83 -19.40
N GLU A 41 -6.19 2.88 -19.82
CA GLU A 41 -6.21 2.41 -21.20
C GLU A 41 -6.68 3.50 -22.16
N GLU A 42 -7.76 4.20 -21.83
CA GLU A 42 -8.28 5.32 -22.62
C GLU A 42 -7.27 6.48 -22.73
N SER A 43 -6.45 6.70 -21.71
CA SER A 43 -5.44 7.75 -21.78
C SER A 43 -4.45 7.54 -22.92
N LYS A 44 -4.20 6.30 -23.38
CA LYS A 44 -3.24 6.00 -24.44
C LYS A 44 -3.58 6.66 -25.78
N SER A 45 -4.85 7.02 -26.02
CA SER A 45 -5.25 7.77 -27.22
C SER A 45 -4.99 9.28 -27.11
N ASN A 46 -4.62 9.79 -25.93
CA ASN A 46 -4.26 11.19 -25.67
C ASN A 46 -2.84 11.23 -25.08
N PRO A 47 -1.81 11.51 -25.89
CA PRO A 47 -0.42 11.45 -25.46
C PRO A 47 -0.10 12.31 -24.23
N GLU A 48 -0.69 13.50 -24.13
CA GLU A 48 -0.48 14.43 -23.01
C GLU A 48 -1.07 13.90 -21.70
N ALA A 49 -2.30 13.37 -21.75
CA ALA A 49 -2.94 12.75 -20.59
C ALA A 49 -2.20 11.48 -20.16
N HIS A 50 -1.77 10.65 -21.12
CA HIS A 50 -1.01 9.43 -20.83
C HIS A 50 0.34 9.74 -20.17
N ALA A 51 1.04 10.76 -20.67
CA ALA A 51 2.30 11.20 -20.09
C ALA A 51 2.13 11.67 -18.64
N LEU A 52 1.08 12.44 -18.35
CA LEU A 52 0.75 12.86 -16.99
C LEU A 52 0.42 11.67 -16.09
N ILE A 53 -0.38 10.71 -16.55
CA ILE A 53 -0.73 9.53 -15.74
C ILE A 53 0.52 8.68 -15.45
N ASN A 54 1.37 8.44 -16.45
CA ASN A 54 2.63 7.72 -16.23
C ASN A 54 3.56 8.47 -15.26
N TYR A 55 3.62 9.80 -15.34
CA TYR A 55 4.33 10.60 -14.34
C TYR A 55 3.78 10.37 -12.93
N LEU A 56 2.46 10.38 -12.74
CA LEU A 56 1.82 10.15 -11.44
C LEU A 56 2.04 8.72 -10.93
N VAL A 57 2.00 7.71 -11.80
CA VAL A 57 2.32 6.31 -11.46
C VAL A 57 3.76 6.19 -10.95
N ASN A 58 4.71 6.76 -11.70
CA ASN A 58 6.13 6.77 -11.32
C ASN A 58 6.39 7.58 -10.04
N TRP A 59 5.64 8.67 -9.82
CA TRP A 59 5.72 9.43 -8.59
C TRP A 59 5.26 8.58 -7.39
N VAL A 60 4.11 7.90 -7.48
CA VAL A 60 3.65 7.01 -6.41
C VAL A 60 4.64 5.85 -6.16
N ALA A 61 5.24 5.29 -7.21
CA ALA A 61 6.28 4.28 -7.06
C ALA A 61 7.53 4.85 -6.34
N GLY A 62 7.93 6.08 -6.68
CA GLY A 62 9.06 6.77 -6.07
C GLY A 62 8.85 7.09 -4.58
N THR A 63 7.64 7.51 -4.19
CA THR A 63 7.34 7.73 -2.75
C THR A 63 7.37 6.42 -1.97
N LYS A 64 6.90 5.32 -2.57
CA LYS A 64 6.99 3.98 -1.97
C LYS A 64 8.44 3.50 -1.83
N LEU A 65 9.35 3.84 -2.74
CA LEU A 65 10.79 3.54 -2.59
C LEU A 65 11.38 4.21 -1.35
N ILE A 66 11.08 5.50 -1.12
CA ILE A 66 11.53 6.22 0.09
C ILE A 66 11.00 5.50 1.34
N PHE A 67 9.73 5.14 1.31
CA PHE A 67 9.07 4.42 2.40
C PHE A 67 9.73 3.06 2.70
N VAL A 68 9.99 2.24 1.68
CA VAL A 68 10.69 0.94 1.79
C VAL A 68 12.12 1.13 2.32
N ALA A 69 12.86 2.12 1.82
CA ALA A 69 14.21 2.42 2.30
C ALA A 69 14.23 2.78 3.80
N LEU A 70 13.28 3.60 4.26
CA LEU A 70 13.13 3.94 5.67
C LEU A 70 12.79 2.72 6.53
N LEU A 71 11.89 1.84 6.06
CA LEU A 71 11.57 0.60 6.77
C LEU A 71 12.76 -0.35 6.88
N ILE A 72 13.62 -0.44 5.87
CA ILE A 72 14.86 -1.22 5.92
C ILE A 72 15.76 -0.70 7.04
N VAL A 73 15.95 0.62 7.12
CA VAL A 73 16.73 1.23 8.19
C VAL A 73 16.12 0.93 9.57
N ILE A 74 14.80 1.08 9.73
CA ILE A 74 14.10 0.77 10.98
C ILE A 74 14.26 -0.71 11.36
N LEU A 75 14.21 -1.63 10.41
CA LEU A 75 14.43 -3.06 10.67
C LEU A 75 15.86 -3.35 11.10
N ALA A 76 16.84 -2.72 10.44
CA ALA A 76 18.26 -2.95 10.66
C ALA A 76 18.79 -2.32 11.96
N THR A 77 18.33 -1.13 12.31
CA THR A 77 18.92 -0.33 13.40
C THR A 77 17.92 0.12 14.46
N GLY A 78 16.61 -0.02 14.21
CA GLY A 78 15.57 0.47 15.11
C GLY A 78 15.49 -0.32 16.42
N SER A 79 15.32 0.41 17.53
CA SER A 79 15.00 -0.18 18.83
C SER A 79 13.59 -0.78 18.83
N ALA A 80 13.27 -1.55 19.87
CA ALA A 80 11.91 -2.08 20.07
C ALA A 80 10.85 -0.96 20.06
N THR A 81 11.12 0.15 20.75
CA THR A 81 10.24 1.33 20.76
C THR A 81 10.10 1.95 19.38
N THR A 82 11.18 2.10 18.61
CA THR A 82 11.11 2.62 17.24
C THR A 82 10.23 1.74 16.34
N LYS A 83 10.37 0.41 16.44
CA LYS A 83 9.56 -0.54 15.66
C LYS A 83 8.09 -0.51 16.08
N LEU A 84 7.80 -0.40 17.36
CA LEU A 84 6.44 -0.23 17.88
C LEU A 84 5.80 1.04 17.32
N LEU A 85 6.48 2.18 17.45
CA LEU A 85 5.99 3.47 16.94
C LEU A 85 5.84 3.44 15.42
N ALA A 86 6.74 2.76 14.70
CA ALA A 86 6.63 2.57 13.26
C ALA A 86 5.35 1.79 12.92
N VAL A 87 5.06 0.66 13.60
CA VAL A 87 3.81 -0.10 13.37
C VAL A 87 2.57 0.74 13.66
N VAL A 88 2.57 1.53 14.73
CA VAL A 88 1.47 2.47 15.02
C VAL A 88 1.31 3.49 13.88
N ALA A 89 2.41 4.09 13.42
CA ALA A 89 2.39 5.04 12.30
C ALA A 89 1.88 4.39 11.01
N LEU A 90 2.24 3.12 10.73
CA LEU A 90 1.73 2.36 9.58
C LEU A 90 0.22 2.17 9.66
N ILE A 91 -0.30 1.75 10.83
CA ILE A 91 -1.75 1.58 11.02
C ILE A 91 -2.47 2.90 10.75
N LEU A 92 -2.01 4.00 11.34
CA LEU A 92 -2.63 5.31 11.17
C LEU A 92 -2.54 5.80 9.71
N SER A 93 -1.42 5.59 9.02
CA SER A 93 -1.28 5.99 7.62
C SER A 93 -2.22 5.20 6.71
N ILE A 94 -2.37 3.89 6.94
CA ILE A 94 -3.30 3.05 6.18
C ILE A 94 -4.74 3.45 6.48
N LEU A 95 -5.08 3.79 7.73
CA LEU A 95 -6.40 4.30 8.07
C LEU A 95 -6.71 5.64 7.39
N SER A 96 -5.71 6.51 7.21
CA SER A 96 -5.91 7.76 6.45
C SER A 96 -6.32 7.53 4.99
N PHE A 97 -5.88 6.41 4.39
CA PHE A 97 -6.29 6.01 3.04
C PHE A 97 -7.81 5.79 2.96
N PHE A 98 -8.42 5.21 4.00
CA PHE A 98 -9.87 4.97 4.05
C PHE A 98 -10.70 6.25 4.01
N TRP A 99 -10.14 7.37 4.48
CA TRP A 99 -10.87 8.64 4.47
C TRP A 99 -11.00 9.20 3.05
N ARG A 100 -9.91 9.24 2.27
CA ARG A 100 -9.90 9.97 0.99
C ARG A 100 -9.92 9.08 -0.25
N LEU A 101 -9.09 8.05 -0.28
CA LEU A 101 -8.86 7.24 -1.48
C LEU A 101 -9.93 6.16 -1.65
N PHE A 102 -10.42 5.59 -0.55
CA PHE A 102 -11.43 4.54 -0.61
C PHE A 102 -12.82 5.01 -1.11
N PRO A 103 -13.34 6.20 -0.73
CA PRO A 103 -14.55 6.74 -1.36
C PRO A 103 -14.39 7.01 -2.86
N ALA A 104 -13.22 7.51 -3.27
CA ALA A 104 -12.93 7.78 -4.69
C ALA A 104 -12.95 6.50 -5.53
N ILE A 105 -12.27 5.43 -5.09
CA ILE A 105 -12.27 4.17 -5.83
C ILE A 105 -13.66 3.52 -5.87
N ARG A 106 -14.44 3.61 -4.78
CA ARG A 106 -15.85 3.15 -4.77
C ARG A 106 -16.72 3.92 -5.74
N LYS A 107 -16.49 5.22 -5.94
CA LYS A 107 -17.20 6.03 -6.93
C LYS A 107 -16.84 5.59 -8.35
N MET A 108 -15.56 5.38 -8.64
CA MET A 108 -15.09 4.91 -9.95
C MET A 108 -15.60 3.49 -10.27
N ASP A 109 -15.54 2.57 -9.31
CA ASP A 109 -16.03 1.19 -9.48
C ASP A 109 -17.54 1.15 -9.77
N ARG A 110 -18.35 1.90 -8.99
CA ARG A 110 -19.80 2.04 -9.25
C ARG A 110 -20.10 2.67 -10.60
N GLY A 111 -19.24 3.57 -11.07
CA GLY A 111 -19.33 4.20 -12.39
C GLY A 111 -18.87 3.31 -13.56
N GLY A 112 -18.40 2.09 -13.31
CA GLY A 112 -17.92 1.19 -14.36
C GLY A 112 -16.53 1.52 -14.91
N TRP A 113 -15.78 2.40 -14.24
CA TRP A 113 -14.42 2.83 -14.63
C TRP A 113 -13.32 1.89 -14.15
N ILE A 114 -13.67 0.83 -13.42
CA ILE A 114 -12.74 -0.17 -12.89
C ILE A 114 -13.17 -1.56 -13.35
N ALA A 115 -12.19 -2.38 -13.74
CA ALA A 115 -12.37 -3.77 -14.12
C ALA A 115 -11.42 -4.70 -13.31
N PRO A 116 -11.91 -5.85 -12.79
CA PRO A 116 -13.30 -6.31 -12.83
C PRO A 116 -14.22 -5.50 -11.91
N LYS A 117 -15.54 -5.54 -12.17
CA LYS A 117 -16.54 -4.86 -11.35
C LYS A 117 -16.50 -5.37 -9.91
N GLY A 118 -16.56 -4.46 -8.93
CA GLY A 118 -16.49 -4.80 -7.52
C GLY A 118 -15.06 -4.86 -6.97
N TYR A 119 -14.05 -4.46 -7.74
CA TYR A 119 -12.66 -4.37 -7.29
C TYR A 119 -12.48 -3.52 -6.01
N SER A 120 -13.32 -2.50 -5.81
CA SER A 120 -13.30 -1.70 -4.57
C SER A 120 -13.57 -2.54 -3.32
N ARG A 121 -14.31 -3.66 -3.41
CA ARG A 121 -14.49 -4.62 -2.31
C ARG A 121 -13.20 -5.37 -2.04
N THR A 122 -12.54 -5.88 -3.08
CA THR A 122 -11.23 -6.56 -2.97
C THR A 122 -10.21 -5.66 -2.30
N LEU A 123 -10.11 -4.40 -2.75
CA LEU A 123 -9.20 -3.43 -2.14
C LEU A 123 -9.56 -3.17 -0.67
N GLY A 124 -10.85 -3.02 -0.35
CA GLY A 124 -11.29 -2.83 1.03
C GLY A 124 -10.91 -3.99 1.95
N VAL A 125 -11.06 -5.23 1.48
CA VAL A 125 -10.64 -6.44 2.22
C VAL A 125 -9.13 -6.44 2.41
N MET A 126 -8.35 -6.17 1.36
CA MET A 126 -6.89 -6.13 1.45
C MET A 126 -6.40 -5.11 2.49
N ILE A 127 -6.97 -3.90 2.49
CA ILE A 127 -6.61 -2.87 3.47
C ILE A 127 -7.00 -3.31 4.89
N ALA A 128 -8.20 -3.90 5.06
CA ALA A 128 -8.62 -4.43 6.35
C ALA A 128 -7.69 -5.54 6.86
N CYS A 129 -7.20 -6.42 5.98
CA CYS A 129 -6.20 -7.43 6.30
C CYS A 129 -4.88 -6.82 6.75
N PHE A 130 -4.39 -5.76 6.09
CA PHE A 130 -3.17 -5.08 6.52
C PHE A 130 -3.33 -4.42 7.89
N VAL A 131 -4.40 -3.64 8.08
CA VAL A 131 -4.68 -2.99 9.38
C VAL A 131 -4.84 -4.04 10.48
N GLY A 132 -5.62 -5.10 10.21
CA GLY A 132 -5.84 -6.20 11.15
C GLY A 132 -4.55 -6.93 11.50
N GLY A 133 -3.73 -7.26 10.50
CA GLY A 133 -2.43 -7.92 10.69
C GLY A 133 -1.47 -7.09 11.54
N PHE A 134 -1.33 -5.79 11.25
CA PHE A 134 -0.49 -4.90 12.06
C PHE A 134 -1.04 -4.71 13.46
N THR A 135 -2.35 -4.57 13.62
CA THR A 135 -3.00 -4.44 14.93
C THR A 135 -2.80 -5.69 15.77
N ALA A 136 -2.93 -6.88 15.17
CA ALA A 136 -2.68 -8.15 15.83
C ALA A 136 -1.20 -8.29 16.24
N ALA A 137 -0.27 -7.94 15.35
CA ALA A 137 1.16 -7.95 15.67
C ALA A 137 1.50 -7.01 16.83
N LEU A 138 0.93 -5.80 16.84
CA LEU A 138 1.07 -4.83 17.91
C LEU A 138 0.50 -5.35 19.24
N ALA A 139 -0.72 -5.88 19.23
CA ALA A 139 -1.35 -6.43 20.42
C ALA A 139 -0.56 -7.62 20.99
N MET A 140 -0.11 -8.54 20.14
CA MET A 140 0.75 -9.66 20.56
C MET A 140 2.07 -9.16 21.16
N PHE A 141 2.71 -8.17 20.55
CA PHE A 141 3.94 -7.59 21.08
C PHE A 141 3.76 -7.02 22.48
N LEU A 142 2.69 -6.25 22.71
CA LEU A 142 2.38 -5.64 24.01
C LEU A 142 2.05 -6.69 25.08
N VAL A 143 1.30 -7.74 24.73
CA VAL A 143 0.98 -8.84 25.67
C VAL A 143 2.24 -9.63 26.05
N MET A 144 3.14 -9.87 25.08
CA MET A 144 4.39 -10.58 25.31
C MET A 144 5.44 -9.72 26.04
N ASN A 145 5.30 -8.39 26.00
CA ASN A 145 6.23 -7.43 26.57
C ASN A 145 5.48 -6.34 27.37
N PRO A 146 4.91 -6.67 28.54
CA PRO A 146 4.02 -5.77 29.29
C PRO A 146 4.69 -4.51 29.87
N GLY A 147 6.01 -4.34 29.68
CA GLY A 147 6.77 -3.14 30.06
C GLY A 147 7.41 -2.39 28.89
N ALA A 148 7.03 -2.70 27.65
CA ALA A 148 7.54 -2.08 26.43
C ALA A 148 6.79 -0.80 26.03
#